data_AF-A0A1X1QR76-F1
#
_entry.id   AF-A0A1X1QR76-F1
#
_cell.length_a   1.000
_cell.length_b   1.000
_cell.length_c   1.000
_cell.angle_alpha   90.00
_cell.angle_beta   90.00
_cell.angle_gamma   90.00
#
_symmetry.space_group_name_H-M   'P 1'
#
loop_
_entity.id
_entity.type
_entity.pdbx_description
1 polymer ?
#
loop_
_entity_poly.entity_id
_entity_poly.type
_entity_poly.pdbx_seq_one_letter_code
_entity_poly.pdbx_strand_id
1 'polypeptide(L)'
;MCAAAKTKLPVVIANTYHVHNFVVSTGKRAKIDKLGAKMIADYGEALKPRLNEIKPDNAKHISYLLVRRAQLIGMITMEKIV
;
A
#
# COMPACT_ATOMS: atom_id res chain seq x y z
N MET A 1 -2.69 3.22 9.10
CA MET A 1 -4.02 2.84 8.55
C MET A 1 -4.51 3.98 7.68
N CYS A 2 -4.90 3.72 6.43
CA CYS A 2 -5.54 4.73 5.60
C CYS A 2 -6.92 5.11 6.18
N ALA A 3 -7.32 6.38 6.07
CA ALA A 3 -8.59 6.88 6.61
C ALA A 3 -9.80 6.09 6.07
N ALA A 4 -9.76 5.68 4.80
CA ALA A 4 -10.79 4.86 4.16
C ALA A 4 -11.03 3.50 4.83
N ALA A 5 -10.01 2.93 5.47
CA ALA A 5 -10.14 1.68 6.21
C ALA A 5 -10.96 1.83 7.49
N LYS A 6 -10.91 3.00 8.14
CA LYS A 6 -11.69 3.29 9.36
C LYS A 6 -13.18 3.47 9.05
N THR A 7 -13.50 3.91 7.82
CA THR A 7 -14.87 4.16 7.36
C THR A 7 -15.48 2.97 6.61
N LYS A 8 -14.91 1.76 6.72
CA LYS A 8 -15.36 0.52 6.05
C LYS A 8 -15.51 0.64 4.53
N LEU A 9 -14.75 1.54 3.89
CA LEU A 9 -14.76 1.63 2.43
C LEU A 9 -13.95 0.48 1.83
N PRO A 10 -14.36 -0.06 0.67
CA PRO A 10 -13.57 -1.04 -0.06
C PRO A 10 -12.23 -0.41 -0.47
N VAL A 11 -11.13 -1.01 -0.04
CA VAL A 11 -9.77 -0.53 -0.37
C VAL A 11 -9.06 -1.59 -1.21
N VAL A 12 -8.41 -1.14 -2.27
CA VAL A 12 -7.48 -1.93 -3.06
C VAL A 12 -6.11 -1.29 -2.98
N ILE A 13 -5.09 -2.10 -2.72
CA ILE A 13 -3.69 -1.71 -2.86
C ILE A 13 -3.22 -2.35 -4.17
N ALA A 14 -3.07 -1.53 -5.21
CA ALA A 14 -2.53 -1.94 -6.49
C ALA A 14 -1.07 -1.52 -6.60
N ASN A 15 -0.26 -2.30 -7.30
CA ASN A 15 1.11 -1.93 -7.61
C ASN A 15 1.12 -0.90 -8.75
N THR A 16 1.79 0.22 -8.49
CA THR A 16 1.88 1.40 -9.36
C THR A 16 2.39 1.06 -10.76
N TYR A 17 3.26 0.05 -10.89
CA TYR A 17 3.79 -0.40 -12.18
C TYR A 17 2.68 -0.92 -13.11
N HIS A 18 1.76 -1.74 -12.59
CA HIS A 18 0.66 -2.28 -13.39
C HIS A 18 -0.35 -1.20 -13.79
N VAL A 19 -0.63 -0.27 -12.87
CA VAL A 19 -1.49 0.88 -13.16
C VAL A 19 -0.87 1.75 -14.26
N HIS A 20 0.43 2.03 -14.18
CA HIS A 20 1.14 2.79 -15.20
C HIS A 20 1.15 2.08 -16.56
N ASN A 21 1.43 0.78 -16.60
CA ASN A 21 1.45 0.02 -17.85
C ASN A 21 0.07 -0.01 -18.53
N PHE A 22 -1.01 -0.12 -17.75
CA PHE A 22 -2.38 -0.03 -18.27
C PHE A 22 -2.67 1.35 -18.89
N VAL A 23 -2.21 2.41 -18.24
CA VAL A 23 -2.36 3.77 -18.74
C VAL A 23 -1.59 3.98 -20.04
N VAL A 24 -0.35 3.49 -20.11
CA VAL A 24 0.49 3.53 -21.32
C VAL A 24 -0.12 2.71 -22.44
N SER A 25 -0.66 1.51 -22.18
CA SER A 25 -1.32 0.69 -23.20
C SER A 25 -2.61 1.33 -23.73
N THR A 26 -3.21 2.24 -22.97
CA THR A 26 -4.39 3.02 -23.40
C THR A 26 -4.00 4.25 -24.24
N GLY A 27 -2.70 4.47 -24.49
CA GLY A 27 -2.21 5.59 -25.32
C GLY A 27 -2.35 6.96 -24.68
N LYS A 28 -2.67 7.04 -23.39
CA LYS A 28 -2.87 8.29 -22.67
C LYS A 28 -1.73 8.47 -21.66
N ARG A 29 -1.04 9.62 -21.68
CA ARG A 29 0.00 9.95 -20.69
C ARG A 29 -0.42 11.21 -19.94
N ALA A 30 -0.69 11.07 -18.64
CA ALA A 30 -1.06 12.20 -17.80
C ALA A 30 0.17 12.73 -17.05
N LYS A 31 0.39 14.05 -17.09
CA LYS A 31 1.08 14.73 -15.99
C LYS A 31 0.19 14.61 -14.74
N ILE A 32 0.79 14.44 -13.57
CA ILE A 32 0.14 14.04 -12.31
C ILE A 32 -0.90 15.09 -11.90
N ASP A 33 -2.09 15.01 -12.48
CA ASP A 33 -3.20 15.94 -12.32
C ASP A 33 -4.53 15.14 -12.31
N LYS A 34 -5.66 15.83 -12.47
CA LYS A 34 -7.02 15.26 -12.53
C LYS A 34 -7.15 14.07 -13.51
N LEU A 35 -6.39 14.07 -14.60
CA LEU A 35 -6.40 12.99 -15.58
C LEU A 35 -5.80 11.70 -15.01
N GLY A 36 -4.79 11.78 -14.15
CA GLY A 36 -4.20 10.62 -13.48
C GLY A 36 -5.16 9.97 -12.50
N ALA A 37 -5.96 10.75 -11.78
CA ALA A 37 -7.01 10.21 -10.91
C ALA A 37 -8.07 9.44 -11.72
N LYS A 38 -8.48 9.99 -12.87
CA LYS A 38 -9.42 9.31 -13.77
C LYS A 38 -8.86 7.99 -14.30
N MET A 39 -7.60 7.97 -14.69
CA MET A 39 -6.91 6.76 -15.14
C MET A 39 -6.85 5.65 -14.08
N ILE A 40 -6.66 6.01 -12.81
CA ILE A 40 -6.70 5.05 -11.69
C ILE A 40 -8.12 4.50 -11.49
N ALA A 41 -9.15 5.34 -11.66
CA ALA A 41 -10.54 4.91 -11.61
C ALA A 41 -10.87 3.96 -12.77
N ASP A 42 -10.48 4.30 -14.00
CA ASP A 42 -10.64 3.47 -15.20
C ASP A 42 -9.95 2.10 -15.02
N TYR A 43 -8.74 2.07 -14.43
CA TYR A 43 -8.03 0.84 -14.09
C TYR A 43 -8.82 -0.03 -13.09
N GLY A 44 -9.38 0.59 -12.04
CA GLY A 44 -10.18 -0.11 -11.05
C GLY A 44 -11.48 -0.69 -11.63
N GLU A 45 -12.14 0.05 -12.53
CA GLU A 45 -13.36 -0.39 -13.20
C GLU A 45 -13.10 -1.54 -14.18
N ALA A 46 -12.03 -1.44 -14.98
CA ALA A 46 -11.70 -2.43 -16.00
C ALA A 46 -11.21 -3.76 -15.43
N LEU A 47 -10.33 -3.72 -14.43
CA LEU A 47 -9.67 -4.94 -13.91
C LEU A 47 -10.32 -5.50 -12.66
N LYS A 48 -11.16 -4.73 -11.96
CA LYS A 48 -11.81 -5.10 -10.68
C LYS A 48 -10.86 -5.89 -9.76
N PRO A 49 -9.69 -5.30 -9.42
CA PRO A 49 -8.70 -5.97 -8.59
C PRO A 49 -9.29 -6.42 -7.25
N ARG A 50 -8.78 -7.53 -6.71
CA ARG A 50 -9.30 -8.10 -5.46
C ARG A 50 -9.24 -7.05 -4.35
N LEU A 51 -10.34 -6.97 -3.60
CA LEU A 51 -10.42 -6.13 -2.40
C LEU A 51 -9.41 -6.62 -1.38
N ASN A 52 -8.65 -5.70 -0.81
CA ASN A 52 -7.70 -6.04 0.22
C ASN A 52 -8.40 -6.02 1.57
N GLU A 53 -8.30 -7.15 2.27
CA GLU A 53 -8.69 -7.24 3.67
C GLU A 53 -7.70 -6.43 4.51
N ILE A 54 -8.22 -5.42 5.18
CA ILE A 54 -7.43 -4.64 6.12
C ILE A 54 -7.13 -5.53 7.32
N LYS A 55 -5.84 -5.77 7.58
CA LYS A 55 -5.41 -6.57 8.75
C LYS A 55 -6.09 -6.05 10.03
N PRO A 56 -6.67 -6.93 10.85
CA PRO A 56 -7.29 -6.53 12.12
C PRO A 56 -6.25 -5.88 13.03
N ASP A 57 -6.70 -5.00 13.93
CA ASP A 57 -5.80 -4.16 14.73
C ASP A 57 -4.84 -4.97 15.61
N ASN A 58 -5.26 -6.15 16.07
CA ASN A 58 -4.42 -7.10 16.79
C ASN A 58 -3.20 -7.55 15.95
N ALA A 59 -3.40 -7.84 14.66
CA ALA A 59 -2.31 -8.24 13.77
C ALA A 59 -1.32 -7.10 13.52
N LYS A 60 -1.79 -5.83 13.54
CA LYS A 60 -0.89 -4.67 13.45
C LYS A 60 -0.07 -4.52 14.73
N HIS A 61 -0.69 -4.69 15.89
CA HIS A 61 0.01 -4.57 17.16
C HIS A 61 1.13 -5.61 17.29
N ILE A 62 0.86 -6.86 16.92
CA ILE A 62 1.87 -7.94 16.88
C ILE A 62 3.03 -7.56 15.93
N SER A 63 2.74 -7.04 14.74
CA SER A 63 3.80 -6.62 13.80
C SER A 63 4.67 -5.49 14.35
N TYR A 64 4.07 -4.55 15.09
CA TYR A 64 4.81 -3.46 15.73
C TYR A 64 5.74 -3.98 16.83
N LEU A 65 5.27 -4.90 17.66
CA LEU A 65 6.09 -5.56 18.69
C LEU A 65 7.27 -6.34 18.08
N LEU A 66 7.05 -7.05 16.97
CA LEU A 66 8.12 -7.76 16.25
C LEU A 66 9.20 -6.80 15.73
N VAL A 67 8.80 -5.68 15.12
CA VAL A 67 9.74 -4.64 14.66
C VAL A 67 10.51 -4.04 15.83
N ARG A 68 9.84 -3.72 16.94
CA ARG A 68 10.49 -3.17 18.13
C ARG A 68 11.51 -4.13 18.72
N ARG A 69 11.18 -5.43 18.77
CA ARG A 69 12.12 -6.48 19.21
C ARG A 69 13.35 -6.52 18.32
N ALA A 70 13.19 -6.52 17.00
CA ALA A 70 14.30 -6.55 16.05
C ALA A 70 15.21 -5.33 16.21
N GLN A 71 14.63 -4.14 16.40
CA GLN A 71 15.37 -2.90 16.66
C GLN A 71 16.24 -3.01 17.92
N LEU A 72 15.66 -3.47 19.03
CA LEU A 72 16.37 -3.60 20.30
C LEU A 72 17.50 -4.64 20.22
N ILE A 73 17.27 -5.77 19.54
CA ILE A 73 18.33 -6.77 19.31
C ILE A 73 19.48 -6.16 18.50
N GLY A 74 19.18 -5.37 17.47
CA GLY A 74 20.20 -4.66 16.69
C GLY A 74 21.04 -3.71 17.55
N MET A 75 20.41 -2.96 18.45
CA MET A 75 21.10 -2.05 19.38
C MET A 75 22.01 -2.80 20.36
N ILE A 76 21.51 -3.86 21.00
CA ILE A 76 22.29 -4.70 21.93
C ILE A 76 23.49 -5.34 21.22
N THR A 77 23.31 -5.75 19.97
CA THR A 77 24.38 -6.36 19.18
C THR A 77 25.47 -5.34 18.84
N MET A 78 25.09 -4.10 18.55
CA MET A 78 26.07 -3.02 18.31
C MET A 78 26.84 -2.63 19.59
N GLU A 79 26.21 -2.64 20.76
CA GLU A 79 26.89 -2.36 22.03
C GLU A 79 27.89 -3.46 22.44
N LYS A 80 27.67 -4.71 22.05
CA LYS A 80 28.57 -5.85 22.38
C LYS A 80 29.79 -6.00 21.45
N ILE A 81 29.77 -5.33 20.29
CA ILE A 81 30.85 -5.40 19.29
C ILE A 81 31.85 -4.25 19.49
N VAL A 82 31.56 -3.32 20.40
CA VAL A 82 32.51 -2.31 20.93
C VAL A 82 33.21 -2.89 22.15
#